data_AF-P91131-F1
#
_entry.id   AF-P91131-F1
#
_cell.length_a   1.000
_cell.length_b   1.000
_cell.length_c   1.000
_cell.angle_alpha   90.00
_cell.angle_beta   90.00
_cell.angle_gamma   90.00
#
_symmetry.space_group_name_H-M   'P 1'
#
loop_
_entity.id
_entity.type
_entity.pdbx_description
1 polymer ?
#
loop_
_entity_poly.entity_id
_entity_poly.type
_entity_poly.pdbx_seq_one_letter_code
_entity_poly.pdbx_strand_id
1 'polypeptide(L)'
;MKQEDCRSKRIAEQVGHDAVPVKKVPWEEQQLMKKVKRLQSENEKLKVQLDDMVDCFVETKEALEKEKRVTDFLKKAISDLKTLPIECEICAVQYGDSGMTVPRVLPCGHTICTECAGNIIQNKMIRCPFDRKVYKFNNKTIENLPKNFSLINQ
;
A
#
# COMPACT_ATOMS: atom_id res chain seq x y z
N MET A 1 34.79 17.21 -51.14
CA MET A 1 34.51 18.15 -52.25
C MET A 1 33.01 18.22 -52.46
N LYS A 2 32.31 19.22 -51.90
CA LYS A 2 30.91 19.48 -52.28
C LYS A 2 30.94 20.43 -53.47
N GLN A 3 30.44 19.98 -54.62
CA GLN A 3 30.27 20.79 -55.82
C GLN A 3 29.36 21.97 -55.47
N GLU A 4 29.92 23.18 -55.41
CA GLU A 4 29.12 24.40 -55.37
C GLU A 4 28.40 24.54 -56.72
N ASP A 5 27.07 24.52 -56.67
CA ASP A 5 26.20 24.63 -57.82
C ASP A 5 26.44 25.97 -58.55
N CYS A 6 26.91 25.86 -59.79
CA CYS A 6 27.20 26.98 -60.68
C CYS A 6 25.96 27.86 -60.94
N ARG A 7 24.75 27.35 -60.65
CA ARG A 7 23.50 28.10 -60.81
C ARG A 7 23.42 29.33 -59.91
N SER A 8 24.02 29.29 -58.72
CA SER A 8 24.04 30.45 -57.81
C SER A 8 24.87 31.61 -58.35
N LYS A 9 25.89 31.35 -59.18
CA LYS A 9 26.73 32.41 -59.75
C LYS A 9 25.99 33.25 -60.80
N ARG A 10 25.07 32.65 -61.56
CA ARG A 10 24.34 33.38 -62.63
C ARG A 10 23.28 34.35 -62.11
N ILE A 11 22.68 34.09 -60.95
CA ILE A 11 21.64 34.99 -60.42
C ILE A 11 22.27 36.25 -59.80
N ALA A 12 23.49 36.14 -59.25
CA ALA A 12 24.18 37.28 -58.65
C ALA A 12 24.57 38.37 -59.68
N GLU A 13 24.70 38.05 -60.97
CA GLU A 13 25.08 39.03 -62.00
C GLU A 13 23.90 39.88 -62.52
N GLN A 14 22.65 39.45 -62.32
CA GLN A 14 21.51 40.10 -62.98
C GLN A 14 20.77 41.13 -62.12
N VAL A 15 21.07 41.20 -60.84
CA VAL A 15 20.50 42.21 -59.94
C VAL A 15 21.62 43.09 -59.43
N GLY A 16 21.87 44.18 -60.17
CA GLY A 16 22.66 45.33 -59.74
C GLY A 16 21.97 46.07 -58.60
N HIS A 17 21.61 45.36 -57.53
CA HIS A 17 21.17 45.96 -56.30
C HIS A 17 22.39 46.44 -55.56
N ASP A 18 22.53 47.77 -55.54
CA ASP A 18 23.42 48.51 -54.65
C ASP A 18 23.46 47.84 -53.28
N ALA A 19 24.63 47.32 -52.93
CA ALA A 19 24.84 46.66 -51.65
C ALA A 19 24.66 47.70 -50.54
N VAL A 20 23.43 47.82 -50.01
CA VAL A 20 23.18 48.65 -48.83
C VAL A 20 24.05 48.09 -47.71
N PRO A 21 24.92 48.91 -47.09
CA PRO A 21 25.76 48.46 -46.00
C PRO A 21 24.90 47.99 -44.83
N VAL A 22 24.79 46.69 -44.65
CA VAL A 22 24.15 46.12 -43.45
C VAL A 22 25.03 46.51 -42.26
N LYS A 23 24.50 47.35 -41.37
CA LYS A 23 25.19 47.71 -40.12
C LYS A 23 25.53 46.44 -39.36
N LYS A 24 26.79 46.29 -38.95
CA LYS A 24 27.20 45.17 -38.09
C LYS A 24 26.45 45.25 -36.77
N VAL A 25 25.91 44.11 -36.33
CA VAL A 25 25.31 43.93 -35.00
C VAL A 25 26.35 44.29 -33.92
N PRO A 26 26.04 45.18 -32.95
CA PRO A 26 26.94 45.54 -31.83
C PRO A 26 27.48 44.31 -31.09
N TRP A 27 28.68 44.40 -30.50
CA TRP A 27 29.29 43.24 -29.83
C TRP A 27 28.44 42.78 -28.64
N GLU A 28 27.77 43.72 -27.95
CA GLU A 28 26.88 43.43 -26.84
C GLU A 28 25.69 42.58 -27.28
N GLU A 29 25.08 42.90 -28.43
CA GLU A 29 23.98 42.11 -29.02
C GLU A 29 24.45 40.70 -29.39
N GLN A 30 25.67 40.54 -29.92
CA GLN A 30 26.23 39.21 -30.23
C GLN A 30 26.48 38.37 -28.96
N GLN A 31 26.99 38.98 -27.90
CA GLN A 31 27.17 38.30 -26.61
C GLN A 31 25.82 37.93 -25.99
N LEU A 32 24.83 38.84 -26.08
CA LEU A 32 23.46 38.59 -25.63
C LEU A 32 22.83 37.42 -26.39
N MET A 33 22.96 37.37 -27.73
CA MET A 33 22.47 36.23 -28.53
C MET A 33 23.12 34.90 -28.11
N LYS A 34 24.43 34.88 -27.85
CA LYS A 34 25.12 33.67 -27.33
C LYS A 34 24.56 33.25 -25.97
N LYS A 35 24.33 34.21 -25.07
CA LYS A 35 23.76 33.97 -23.75
C LYS A 35 22.32 33.43 -23.84
N VAL A 36 21.48 34.02 -24.69
CA VAL A 36 20.11 33.56 -24.95
C VAL A 36 20.10 32.12 -25.46
N LYS A 37 20.93 31.79 -26.45
CA LYS A 37 21.03 30.40 -26.97
C LYS A 37 21.45 29.40 -25.89
N ARG A 38 22.40 29.78 -25.02
CA ARG A 38 22.83 28.95 -23.89
C ARG A 38 21.66 28.70 -22.93
N LEU A 39 20.97 29.76 -22.52
CA LEU A 39 19.82 29.68 -21.61
C LEU A 39 18.67 28.87 -22.21
N GLN A 40 18.41 29.01 -23.52
CA GLN A 40 17.43 28.17 -24.21
C GLN A 40 17.78 26.69 -24.15
N SER A 41 19.05 26.33 -24.40
CA SER A 41 19.51 24.94 -24.27
C SER A 41 19.43 24.40 -22.83
N GLU A 42 19.70 25.25 -21.84
CA GLU A 42 19.62 24.89 -20.43
C GLU A 42 18.15 24.71 -19.97
N ASN A 43 17.26 25.60 -20.39
CA ASN A 43 15.82 25.48 -20.16
C ASN A 43 15.24 24.21 -20.78
N GLU A 44 15.67 23.84 -21.99
CA GLU A 44 15.22 22.60 -22.63
C GLU A 44 15.65 21.36 -21.82
N LYS A 45 16.88 21.34 -21.31
CA LYS A 45 17.37 20.26 -20.44
C LYS A 45 16.58 20.19 -19.13
N LEU A 46 16.36 21.34 -18.50
CA LEU A 46 15.56 21.42 -17.27
C LEU A 46 14.12 20.95 -17.49
N LYS A 47 13.54 21.23 -18.65
CA LYS A 47 12.20 20.77 -19.01
C LYS A 47 12.14 19.24 -19.11
N VAL A 48 13.09 18.62 -19.80
CA VAL A 48 13.16 17.14 -19.88
C VAL A 48 13.31 16.52 -18.49
N GLN A 49 14.18 17.08 -17.65
CA GLN A 49 14.34 16.61 -16.26
C GLN A 49 13.07 16.75 -15.43
N LEU A 50 12.30 17.82 -15.66
CA LEU A 50 11.03 18.02 -14.99
C LEU A 50 9.99 17.00 -15.48
N ASP A 51 9.92 16.74 -16.78
CA ASP A 51 9.01 15.74 -17.37
C ASP A 51 9.31 14.34 -16.80
N ASP A 52 10.58 13.91 -16.77
CA ASP A 52 10.99 12.63 -16.17
C ASP A 52 10.60 12.52 -14.67
N MET A 53 10.73 13.63 -13.93
CA MET A 53 10.38 13.68 -12.51
C MET A 53 8.86 13.61 -12.30
N VAL A 54 8.08 14.25 -13.16
CA VAL A 54 6.62 14.21 -13.14
C VAL A 54 6.12 12.80 -13.44
N ASP A 55 6.68 12.15 -14.46
CA ASP A 55 6.32 10.77 -14.83
C ASP A 55 6.59 9.80 -13.67
N CYS A 56 7.79 9.89 -13.07
CA CYS A 56 8.14 9.10 -11.87
C CYS A 56 7.19 9.36 -10.69
N PHE A 57 6.75 10.60 -10.49
CA PHE A 57 5.78 10.94 -9.45
C PHE A 57 4.38 10.37 -9.74
N VAL A 58 3.93 10.40 -11.00
CA VAL A 58 2.66 9.80 -11.42
C VAL A 58 2.66 8.30 -11.15
N GLU A 59 3.70 7.59 -11.55
CA GLU A 59 3.85 6.14 -11.29
C GLU A 59 3.82 5.83 -9.79
N THR A 60 4.57 6.61 -8.99
CA THR A 60 4.62 6.47 -7.53
C THR A 60 3.23 6.69 -6.91
N LYS A 61 2.48 7.70 -7.39
CA LYS A 61 1.12 7.98 -6.93
C LYS A 61 0.16 6.86 -7.29
N GLU A 62 0.22 6.32 -8.50
CA GLU A 62 -0.62 5.20 -8.93
C GLU A 62 -0.33 3.93 -8.13
N ALA A 63 0.95 3.64 -7.84
CA ALA A 63 1.34 2.53 -6.97
C ALA A 63 0.75 2.70 -5.56
N LEU A 64 0.88 3.90 -4.97
CA LEU A 64 0.30 4.22 -3.67
C LEU A 64 -1.23 4.08 -3.65
N GLU A 65 -1.91 4.47 -4.73
CA GLU A 65 -3.37 4.29 -4.85
C GLU A 65 -3.77 2.81 -4.90
N LYS A 66 -3.00 1.97 -5.59
CA LYS A 66 -3.22 0.51 -5.62
C LYS A 66 -3.04 -0.09 -4.22
N GLU A 67 -2.00 0.31 -3.48
CA GLU A 67 -1.79 -0.14 -2.10
C GLU A 67 -2.93 0.31 -1.18
N LYS A 68 -3.37 1.57 -1.28
CA LYS A 68 -4.51 2.07 -0.50
C LYS A 68 -5.76 1.23 -0.71
N ARG A 69 -6.08 0.86 -1.96
CA ARG A 69 -7.23 -0.03 -2.27
C ARG A 69 -7.13 -1.38 -1.55
N VAL A 70 -5.94 -1.97 -1.49
CA VAL A 70 -5.71 -3.23 -0.74
C VAL A 70 -5.92 -3.00 0.76
N THR A 71 -5.38 -1.92 1.32
CA THR A 71 -5.56 -1.64 2.75
C THR A 71 -7.01 -1.38 3.11
N ASP A 72 -7.78 -0.71 2.26
CA ASP A 72 -9.19 -0.41 2.51
C ASP A 72 -10.05 -1.67 2.37
N PHE A 73 -9.75 -2.55 1.42
CA PHE A 73 -10.36 -3.87 1.34
C PHE A 73 -10.09 -4.71 2.60
N LEU A 74 -8.84 -4.75 3.08
CA LEU A 74 -8.48 -5.48 4.29
C LEU A 74 -9.13 -4.88 5.54
N LYS A 75 -9.18 -3.55 5.67
CA LYS A 75 -9.91 -2.88 6.77
C LYS A 75 -11.38 -3.28 6.80
N LYS A 76 -12.04 -3.31 5.62
CA LYS A 76 -13.42 -3.77 5.50
C LYS A 76 -13.56 -5.23 5.91
N ALA A 77 -12.72 -6.12 5.40
CA ALA A 77 -12.75 -7.54 5.75
C ALA A 77 -12.56 -7.77 7.26
N ILE A 78 -11.62 -7.06 7.89
CA ILE A 78 -11.42 -7.10 9.35
C ILE A 78 -12.65 -6.57 10.09
N SER A 79 -13.28 -5.50 9.59
CA SER A 79 -14.52 -4.96 10.16
C SER A 79 -15.64 -5.99 10.09
N ASP A 80 -15.80 -6.67 8.95
CA ASP A 80 -16.82 -7.70 8.75
C ASP A 80 -16.54 -8.88 9.70
N LEU A 81 -15.28 -9.32 9.85
CA LEU A 81 -14.89 -10.39 10.79
C LEU A 81 -15.14 -10.05 12.26
N LYS A 82 -15.01 -8.77 12.65
CA LYS A 82 -15.32 -8.31 14.02
C LYS A 82 -16.79 -8.41 14.37
N THR A 83 -17.68 -8.45 13.37
CA THR A 83 -19.14 -8.58 13.61
C THR A 83 -19.61 -10.03 13.73
N LEU A 84 -18.74 -11.00 13.43
CA LEU A 84 -19.11 -12.41 13.56
C LEU A 84 -19.25 -12.78 15.04
N PRO A 85 -20.30 -13.52 15.42
CA PRO A 85 -20.42 -14.03 16.78
C PRO A 85 -19.26 -14.98 17.08
N ILE A 86 -18.69 -14.85 18.27
CA ILE A 86 -17.68 -15.80 18.75
C ILE A 86 -18.40 -16.96 19.43
N GLU A 87 -18.20 -18.15 18.88
CA GLU A 87 -18.91 -19.36 19.28
C GLU A 87 -17.95 -20.43 19.81
N CYS A 88 -18.50 -21.38 20.56
CA CYS A 88 -17.76 -22.57 20.95
C CYS A 88 -17.50 -23.46 19.74
N GLU A 89 -16.24 -23.74 19.40
CA GLU A 89 -15.86 -24.59 18.26
C GLU A 89 -16.35 -26.04 18.35
N ILE A 90 -16.85 -26.47 19.51
CA ILE A 90 -17.37 -27.83 19.73
C ILE A 90 -18.87 -27.91 19.42
N CYS A 91 -19.66 -26.94 19.87
CA CYS A 91 -21.12 -26.98 19.75
C CYS A 91 -21.71 -25.88 18.84
N ALA A 92 -20.88 -24.97 18.32
CA ALA A 92 -21.28 -23.81 17.52
C ALA A 92 -22.36 -22.94 18.19
N VAL A 93 -22.30 -22.83 19.53
CA VAL A 93 -23.16 -21.93 20.30
C VAL A 93 -22.37 -20.70 20.70
N GLN A 94 -22.95 -19.52 20.47
CA GLN A 94 -22.38 -18.23 20.85
C GLN A 94 -22.05 -18.17 22.34
N TYR A 95 -20.88 -17.64 22.67
CA TYR A 95 -20.46 -17.43 24.04
C TYR A 95 -21.33 -16.38 24.73
N GLY A 96 -21.75 -16.70 25.95
CA GLY A 96 -22.53 -15.80 26.81
C GLY A 96 -21.76 -15.37 28.06
N ASP A 97 -22.32 -14.40 28.77
CA ASP A 97 -21.78 -13.86 30.03
C ASP A 97 -22.17 -14.70 31.27
N SER A 98 -23.19 -15.54 31.11
CA SER A 98 -23.87 -16.28 32.17
C SER A 98 -24.33 -17.66 31.70
N GLY A 99 -24.53 -18.57 32.66
CA GLY A 99 -24.99 -19.93 32.39
C GLY A 99 -23.99 -20.83 31.67
N MET A 100 -24.52 -21.74 30.85
CA MET A 100 -23.77 -22.84 30.22
C MET A 100 -22.95 -22.42 28.99
N THR A 101 -23.27 -21.26 28.41
CA THR A 101 -22.55 -20.67 27.27
C THR A 101 -21.31 -19.88 27.68
N VAL A 102 -21.00 -19.77 28.98
CA VAL A 102 -19.81 -19.03 29.44
C VAL A 102 -18.53 -19.70 28.94
N PRO A 103 -17.63 -18.96 28.25
CA PRO A 103 -16.34 -19.47 27.79
C PRO A 103 -15.39 -19.73 28.97
N ARG A 104 -14.86 -20.96 29.05
CA ARG A 104 -13.94 -21.44 30.08
C ARG A 104 -12.58 -21.76 29.47
N VAL A 105 -11.53 -21.25 30.09
CA VAL A 105 -10.15 -21.49 29.68
C VAL A 105 -9.65 -22.79 30.30
N LEU A 106 -9.26 -23.73 29.45
CA LEU A 106 -8.60 -24.98 29.84
C LEU A 106 -7.15 -24.69 30.29
N PRO A 107 -6.50 -25.59 31.07
CA PRO A 107 -5.12 -25.38 31.51
C PRO A 107 -4.09 -25.25 30.37
N CYS A 108 -4.43 -25.70 29.16
CA CYS A 108 -3.61 -25.51 27.95
C CYS A 108 -3.76 -24.14 27.28
N GLY A 109 -4.73 -23.32 27.70
CA GLY A 109 -5.06 -22.02 27.11
C GLY A 109 -6.22 -22.03 26.11
N HIS A 110 -6.67 -23.20 25.65
CA HIS A 110 -7.83 -23.30 24.77
C HIS A 110 -9.14 -22.96 25.51
N THR A 111 -10.12 -22.44 24.79
CA THR A 111 -11.39 -21.99 25.37
C THR A 111 -12.57 -22.77 24.78
N ILE A 112 -13.49 -23.21 25.64
CA ILE A 112 -14.75 -23.91 25.28
C ILE A 112 -15.87 -23.45 26.21
N CYS A 113 -17.14 -23.64 25.85
CA CYS A 113 -18.24 -23.25 26.73
C CYS A 113 -18.30 -24.13 27.99
N THR A 114 -18.98 -23.63 29.04
CA THR A 114 -19.14 -24.32 30.32
C THR A 114 -19.82 -25.68 30.14
N GLU A 115 -20.77 -25.79 29.21
CA GLU A 115 -21.42 -27.06 28.85
C GLU A 115 -20.43 -28.08 28.28
N CYS A 116 -19.69 -27.69 27.25
CA CYS A 116 -18.71 -28.57 26.62
C CYS A 116 -17.60 -28.97 27.60
N ALA A 117 -17.17 -28.05 28.46
CA ALA A 117 -16.20 -28.35 29.51
C ALA A 117 -16.72 -29.41 30.49
N GLY A 118 -18.00 -29.34 30.88
CA GLY A 118 -18.63 -30.35 31.71
C GLY A 118 -18.69 -31.73 31.05
N ASN A 119 -18.97 -31.76 29.75
CA ASN A 119 -19.12 -33.01 28.99
C ASN A 119 -17.79 -33.77 28.78
N ILE A 120 -16.64 -33.08 28.83
CA ILE A 120 -15.32 -33.70 28.62
C ILE A 120 -14.59 -34.05 29.92
N ILE A 121 -15.10 -33.65 31.08
CA ILE A 121 -14.51 -34.02 32.37
C ILE A 121 -14.94 -35.44 32.72
N GLN A 122 -13.97 -36.35 32.78
CA GLN A 122 -14.19 -37.75 33.12
C GLN A 122 -13.13 -38.20 34.11
N ASN A 123 -13.53 -38.95 35.15
CA ASN A 123 -12.62 -39.53 36.14
C ASN A 123 -11.65 -38.51 36.79
N LYS A 124 -12.13 -37.30 37.11
CA LYS A 124 -11.31 -36.20 37.64
C LYS A 124 -10.17 -35.79 36.71
N MET A 125 -10.33 -35.99 35.41
CA MET A 125 -9.37 -35.59 34.38
C MET A 125 -10.11 -34.83 33.29
N ILE A 126 -9.42 -33.86 32.70
CA ILE A 126 -9.91 -33.11 31.54
C ILE A 126 -8.93 -33.30 30.40
N ARG A 127 -9.43 -33.77 29.26
CA ARG A 127 -8.66 -33.88 28.01
C ARG A 127 -9.10 -32.77 27.07
N CYS A 128 -8.19 -31.88 26.73
CA CYS A 128 -8.45 -30.82 25.77
C CYS A 128 -8.81 -31.42 24.39
N PRO A 129 -9.90 -30.97 23.74
CA PRO A 129 -10.29 -31.48 22.43
C PRO A 129 -9.37 -31.02 21.29
N PHE A 130 -8.65 -29.91 21.47
CA PHE A 130 -7.81 -29.29 20.43
C PHE A 130 -6.39 -29.87 20.40
N ASP A 131 -5.70 -29.84 21.54
CA ASP A 131 -4.30 -30.29 21.65
C ASP A 131 -4.13 -31.63 22.37
N ARG A 132 -5.23 -32.26 22.79
CA ARG A 132 -5.27 -33.58 23.46
C ARG A 132 -4.51 -33.64 24.78
N LYS A 133 -4.01 -32.51 25.31
CA LYS A 133 -3.35 -32.46 26.62
C LYS A 133 -4.34 -32.83 27.71
N VAL A 134 -3.85 -33.58 28.70
CA VAL A 134 -4.66 -34.13 29.78
C VAL A 134 -4.22 -33.54 31.11
N TYR A 135 -5.17 -33.03 31.88
CA TYR A 135 -4.92 -32.38 33.16
C TYR A 135 -5.73 -33.03 34.27
N LYS A 136 -5.15 -33.12 35.46
CA LYS A 136 -5.87 -33.53 36.66
C LYS A 136 -6.83 -32.43 37.09
N PHE A 137 -8.09 -32.78 37.30
CA PHE A 137 -9.18 -31.91 37.72
C PHE A 137 -9.63 -32.30 39.14
N ASN A 138 -8.75 -32.05 40.11
CA ASN A 138 -8.90 -32.50 41.50
C ASN A 138 -10.00 -31.72 42.25
N ASN A 139 -11.17 -32.33 42.44
CA ASN A 139 -12.30 -31.80 43.23
C ASN A 139 -12.69 -30.34 42.88
N LYS A 140 -12.40 -29.89 41.66
CA LYS A 140 -12.83 -28.60 41.14
C LYS A 140 -14.19 -28.80 40.48
N THR A 141 -15.08 -27.81 40.62
CA THR A 141 -16.28 -27.73 39.78
C THR A 141 -15.88 -27.14 38.43
N ILE A 142 -16.68 -27.38 37.38
CA ILE A 142 -16.46 -26.76 36.05
C ILE A 142 -16.39 -25.23 36.16
N GLU A 143 -17.16 -24.67 37.11
CA GLU A 143 -17.19 -23.23 37.42
C GLU A 143 -15.85 -22.66 37.88
N ASN A 144 -14.94 -23.49 38.39
CA ASN A 144 -13.59 -23.10 38.81
C ASN A 144 -12.62 -22.94 37.63
N LEU A 145 -13.00 -23.32 36.41
CA LEU A 145 -12.22 -22.97 35.23
C LEU A 145 -12.31 -21.46 34.99
N PRO A 146 -11.19 -20.76 34.74
CA PRO A 146 -11.21 -19.32 34.50
C PRO A 146 -12.16 -18.95 33.35
N LYS A 147 -12.94 -17.88 33.52
CA LYS A 147 -13.74 -17.32 32.43
C LYS A 147 -12.82 -16.60 31.44
N ASN A 148 -13.06 -16.74 30.15
CA ASN A 148 -12.42 -15.90 29.14
C ASN A 148 -13.26 -14.65 28.88
N PHE A 149 -13.07 -13.63 29.70
CA PHE A 149 -13.83 -12.38 29.59
C PHE A 149 -13.61 -11.64 28.26
N SER A 150 -12.53 -11.92 27.52
CA SER A 150 -12.29 -11.30 26.21
C SER A 150 -13.23 -11.79 25.10
N LEU A 151 -13.93 -12.91 25.32
CA LEU A 151 -14.92 -13.46 24.37
C LEU A 151 -16.36 -13.13 24.76
N ILE A 152 -16.55 -12.46 25.90
CA ILE A 152 -17.84 -12.01 26.43
C ILE A 152 -17.79 -10.48 26.28
N ASN A 153 -18.73 -9.87 25.55
CA ASN A 153 -18.79 -8.43 25.21
C ASN A 153 -18.07 -7.98 23.92
N GLN A 154 -18.26 -8.68 22.79
CA GLN A 154 -18.00 -8.08 21.48
C GLN A 154 -19.30 -7.59 20.83
#